data_AF-A0A495TRT4-F1
#
_entry.id   AF-A0A495TRT4-F1
#
_cell.length_a   1.000
_cell.length_b   1.000
_cell.length_c   1.000
_cell.angle_alpha   90.00
_cell.angle_beta   90.00
_cell.angle_gamma   90.00
#
_symmetry.space_group_name_H-M   'P 1'
#
loop_
_entity.id
_entity.type
_entity.pdbx_description
1 polymer ?
#
loop_
_entity_poly.entity_id
_entity_poly.type
_entity_poly.pdbx_seq_one_letter_code
_entity_poly.pdbx_strand_id
1 'polypeptide(L)' 'MKNCFDYQLIERFGYGMAVYITAKASAMQRRTDACHVERKAAARRLLENVSIDEIVSVLRGKGQICV' A
#
# COMPACT_ATOMS: atom_id res chain seq x y z
N MET A 1 28.22 -14.51 42.60
CA MET A 1 27.42 -14.62 41.35
C MET A 1 27.97 -13.63 40.35
N LYS A 2 28.55 -14.09 39.23
CA LYS A 2 28.97 -13.21 38.14
C LYS A 2 27.76 -13.04 37.20
N ASN A 3 27.27 -11.81 37.06
CA ASN A 3 26.19 -11.50 36.13
C ASN A 3 26.72 -11.69 34.71
N CYS A 4 26.28 -12.74 34.02
CA CYS A 4 26.59 -13.00 32.61
C CYS A 4 25.74 -12.09 31.69
N PHE A 5 25.77 -10.78 31.94
CA PHE A 5 25.08 -9.80 31.10
C PHE A 5 26.02 -9.38 29.97
N ASP A 6 25.93 -10.10 28.85
CA ASP A 6 26.73 -9.81 27.65
C ASP A 6 26.02 -8.76 26.78
N TYR A 7 26.37 -7.49 27.00
CA TYR A 7 25.85 -6.35 26.24
C TYR A 7 26.12 -6.44 24.75
N GLN A 8 27.26 -7.03 24.34
CA GLN A 8 27.62 -7.14 22.92
C GLN A 8 26.71 -8.16 22.20
N LEU A 9 26.30 -9.21 22.91
CA LEU A 9 25.34 -10.19 22.38
C LEU A 9 23.96 -9.54 22.14
N ILE A 10 23.49 -8.74 23.10
CA ILE A 10 22.22 -8.02 22.99
C ILE A 10 22.25 -7.02 21.84
N GLU A 11 23.34 -6.27 21.69
CA GLU A 11 23.50 -5.28 20.62
C GLU A 11 23.51 -5.94 19.24
N ARG A 12 24.28 -7.02 19.05
CA ARG A 12 24.32 -7.77 17.78
C ARG A 12 22.97 -8.41 17.44
N PHE A 13 22.31 -8.99 18.43
CA PHE A 13 20.99 -9.58 18.24
C PHE A 13 19.93 -8.51 17.91
N GLY A 14 19.96 -7.38 18.62
CA GLY A 14 19.09 -6.23 18.37
C GLY A 14 19.29 -5.65 16.98
N TYR A 15 20.55 -5.50 16.53
CA TYR A 15 20.86 -5.04 15.18
C TYR A 15 20.37 -6.03 14.12
N GLY A 16 20.59 -7.33 14.31
CA GLY A 16 20.08 -8.37 13.41
C GLY A 16 18.55 -8.35 13.28
N MET A 17 17.86 -8.15 14.41
CA MET A 17 16.40 -8.00 14.43
C MET A 17 15.94 -6.73 13.71
N ALA A 18 16.62 -5.60 13.90
CA ALA A 18 16.31 -4.37 13.18
C ALA A 18 16.44 -4.56 11.65
N VAL A 19 17.54 -5.15 11.19
CA VAL A 19 17.76 -5.45 9.77
C VAL A 19 16.67 -6.35 9.21
N TYR A 20 16.30 -7.42 9.94
CA TYR A 20 15.23 -8.32 9.52
C TYR A 20 13.87 -7.62 9.40
N ILE A 21 13.50 -6.80 10.40
CA ILE A 21 12.25 -6.04 10.39
C ILE A 21 12.23 -5.07 9.21
N THR A 22 13.31 -4.32 9.01
CA THR A 22 13.42 -3.38 7.89
C THR A 22 13.31 -4.10 6.55
N ALA A 23 13.98 -5.24 6.37
CA ALA A 23 13.88 -6.02 5.15
C ALA A 23 12.45 -6.50 4.87
N LYS A 24 11.74 -7.00 5.90
CA LYS A 24 10.34 -7.40 5.77
C LYS A 24 9.41 -6.21 5.47
N ALA A 25 9.60 -5.08 6.15
CA ALA A 25 8.82 -3.87 5.92
C ALA A 25 8.99 -3.36 4.48
N SER A 26 10.23 -3.29 3.99
CA SER A 26 10.52 -2.90 2.60
C SER A 26 9.90 -3.87 1.59
N ALA A 27 9.95 -5.18 1.85
CA ALA A 27 9.30 -6.16 0.97
C ALA A 27 7.77 -5.97 0.93
N MET A 28 7.15 -5.72 2.08
CA MET A 28 5.71 -5.42 2.16
C MET A 28 5.36 -4.13 1.42
N GLN A 29 6.15 -3.07 1.58
CA GLN A 29 5.93 -1.81 0.89
C GLN A 29 5.96 -1.98 -0.63
N ARG A 30 6.95 -2.69 -1.18
CA ARG A 30 7.02 -2.98 -2.62
C ARG A 30 5.79 -3.74 -3.13
N ARG A 31 5.25 -4.67 -2.35
CA ARG A 31 4.02 -5.40 -2.72
C ARG A 31 2.80 -4.48 -2.73
N THR A 32 2.69 -3.59 -1.75
CA THR A 32 1.64 -2.58 -1.69
C THR A 32 1.73 -1.64 -2.88
N ASP A 33 2.92 -1.17 -3.22
CA ASP A 33 3.15 -0.29 -4.36
C ASP A 33 2.76 -0.96 -5.68
N ALA A 34 3.13 -2.24 -5.88
CA ALA A 34 2.71 -3.01 -7.04
C ALA A 34 1.19 -3.13 -7.16
N CYS A 35 0.50 -3.44 -6.05
CA CYS A 35 -0.96 -3.50 -5.98
C CYS A 35 -1.60 -2.13 -6.29
N HIS A 36 -1.02 -1.03 -5.81
CA HIS A 36 -1.50 0.32 -6.13
C HIS A 36 -1.36 0.63 -7.62
N VAL A 37 -0.26 0.24 -8.26
CA VAL A 37 -0.07 0.41 -9.71
C VAL A 37 -1.13 -0.38 -10.48
N GLU A 38 -1.37 -1.64 -10.12
CA GLU A 38 -2.41 -2.47 -10.74
C GLU A 38 -3.80 -1.87 -10.58
N ARG A 39 -4.15 -1.45 -9.35
CA ARG A 39 -5.44 -0.80 -9.07
C ARG A 39 -5.61 0.50 -9.85
N LYS A 40 -4.55 1.31 -9.96
CA LYS A 40 -4.59 2.56 -10.74
C LYS A 40 -4.79 2.28 -12.23
N ALA A 41 -4.13 1.25 -12.77
CA ALA A 41 -4.32 0.83 -14.15
C ALA A 41 -5.74 0.29 -14.39
N ALA A 42 -6.27 -0.52 -13.47
CA ALA A 42 -7.64 -1.03 -13.54
C ALA A 42 -8.68 0.10 -13.44
N ALA A 43 -8.51 1.02 -12.49
CA ALA A 43 -9.39 2.18 -12.35
C ALA A 43 -9.37 3.09 -13.59
N ARG A 44 -8.19 3.30 -14.19
CA ARG A 44 -8.06 4.04 -15.43
C ARG A 44 -8.82 3.38 -16.58
N ARG A 45 -8.69 2.06 -16.74
CA ARG A 45 -9.46 1.30 -17.75
C ARG A 45 -10.97 1.41 -17.52
N LEU A 46 -11.43 1.40 -16.27
CA LEU A 46 -12.85 1.59 -15.96
C LEU A 46 -13.35 2.97 -16.41
N LEU A 47 -12.55 4.02 -16.23
CA LEU A 47 -12.90 5.37 -16.69
C LEU A 47 -12.81 5.51 -18.21
N GLU A 48 -11.85 4.87 -18.87
CA GLU A 48 -11.69 4.89 -20.34
C GLU A 48 -12.83 4.14 -21.05
N ASN A 49 -13.38 3.09 -20.43
CA ASN A 49 -14.47 2.29 -20.99
C ASN A 49 -15.87 2.78 -20.62
N VAL A 50 -15.98 3.72 -19.67
CA VAL A 50 -17.26 4.32 -19.29
C VAL A 50 -17.71 5.30 -20.37
N SER A 51 -18.95 5.13 -20.83
CA SER A 51 -19.55 6.06 -21.78
C SER A 51 -19.94 7.38 -21.11
N ILE A 52 -19.90 8.49 -21.87
CA ILE A 52 -20.39 9.79 -21.38
C ILE A 52 -21.86 9.70 -20.96
N ASP A 53 -22.66 8.88 -21.66
CA ASP A 53 -24.08 8.66 -21.33
C ASP A 53 -24.27 7.98 -19.98
N GLU A 54 -23.43 7.02 -19.60
CA GLU A 54 -23.45 6.44 -18.25
C GLU A 54 -23.10 7.47 -17.18
N ILE A 55 -22.09 8.31 -17.43
CA ILE A 55 -21.71 9.40 -16.51
C ILE A 55 -22.87 10.38 -16.35
N VAL A 56 -23.46 10.83 -17.46
CA VAL A 56 -24.58 11.76 -17.48
C VAL A 56 -25.81 11.16 -16.80
N SER A 57 -26.10 9.87 -17.02
CA SER A 57 -27.18 9.15 -16.36
C SER A 57 -27.01 9.11 -14.84
N VAL A 58 -25.80 8.77 -14.36
CA VAL A 58 -25.48 8.74 -12.93
C VAL A 58 -25.57 10.14 -12.31
N LEU A 59 -25.04 11.16 -13.00
CA LEU A 59 -25.06 12.54 -12.51
C LEU A 59 -26.49 13.11 -12.47
N ARG A 60 -27.37 12.74 -13.43
CA ARG A 60 -28.81 13.05 -13.38
C ARG A 60 -29.52 12.33 -12.24
N GLY A 61 -29.25 11.04 -12.04
CA GLY A 61 -29.82 10.26 -10.93
C GLY A 61 -29.43 10.80 -9.55
N LYS A 62 -28.27 11.45 -9.45
CA LYS A 62 -27.81 12.16 -8.24
C LYS A 62 -28.29 13.61 -8.13
N GLY A 63 -29.03 14.12 -9.12
CA GLY A 63 -29.49 15.51 -9.16
C GLY A 63 -28.35 16.54 -9.30
N GLN A 64 -27.17 16.12 -9.76
CA GLN A 64 -25.99 16.99 -9.88
C GLN A 64 -25.96 17.75 -11.21
N ILE A 65 -26.74 17.30 -12.20
CA ILE A 65 -27.00 18.01 -13.44
C ILE A 65 -28.49 17.89 -13.76
N CYS A 66 -29.09 19.03 -14.08
CA CYS A 66 -30.43 19.13 -14.63
C CYS A 66 -30.29 19.43 -16.13
N VAL A 67 -31.14 18.82 -16.94
CA VAL A 67 -31.42 19.35 -18.29
C VAL A 67 -32.32 20.55 -18.14
#